data_AF-A0A3N5AZG6-F1
#
_entry.id   AF-A0A3N5AZG6-F1
#
_cell.length_a   1.000
_cell.length_b   1.000
_cell.length_c   1.000
_cell.angle_alpha   90.00
_cell.angle_beta   90.00
_cell.angle_gamma   90.00
#
_symmetry.space_group_name_H-M   'P 1'
#
loop_
_entity.id
_entity.type
_entity.pdbx_description
1 polymer ?
#
loop_
_entity_poly.entity_id
_entity_poly.type
_entity_poly.pdbx_seq_one_letter_code
_entity_poly.pdbx_strand_id
1 'polypeptide(L)'
;MKGFVTSPKAARALDFLRRAGPAPFAALLVALKLKPKELAKALRHLRGAGYAFPARYQGKEFWCLDGARPSGEQEALAWFAARLEEAGGRCEGAKALFPKGQVLPVRASEGQVRVGEYCCALADLKEKPLRECLKRS
;
A
#
# COMPACT_ATOMS: atom_id res chain seq x y z
N MET A 1 -23.46 1.80 10.45
CA MET A 1 -22.96 3.17 10.67
C MET A 1 -21.45 3.08 10.93
N LYS A 2 -20.63 3.94 10.31
CA LYS A 2 -19.18 3.94 10.53
C LYS A 2 -18.84 4.71 11.81
N GLY A 3 -17.92 4.18 12.62
CA GLY A 3 -17.48 4.80 13.87
C GLY A 3 -16.48 5.95 13.65
N PHE A 4 -16.02 6.57 14.74
CA PHE A 4 -14.96 7.58 14.68
C PHE A 4 -13.56 6.92 14.72
N VAL A 5 -12.62 7.44 13.92
CA VAL A 5 -11.21 7.03 13.97
C VAL A 5 -10.43 8.05 14.80
N THR A 6 -10.18 7.72 16.07
CA THR A 6 -9.53 8.63 17.04
C THR A 6 -8.02 8.40 17.19
N SER A 7 -7.47 7.35 16.56
CA SER A 7 -6.04 7.04 16.62
C SER A 7 -5.32 7.58 15.38
N PRO A 8 -4.25 8.39 15.54
CA PRO A 8 -3.45 8.87 14.41
C PRO A 8 -2.86 7.73 13.56
N LYS A 9 -2.48 6.61 14.19
CA LYS A 9 -1.94 5.43 13.49
C LYS A 9 -3.02 4.74 12.64
N ALA A 10 -4.25 4.65 13.16
CA ALA A 10 -5.39 4.12 12.41
C ALA A 10 -5.77 5.06 11.25
N ALA A 11 -5.74 6.38 11.48
CA ALA A 11 -5.99 7.37 10.43
C ALA A 11 -4.96 7.26 9.28
N ARG A 12 -3.67 7.10 9.61
CA ARG A 12 -2.62 6.86 8.60
C ARG A 12 -2.82 5.57 7.81
N ALA A 13 -3.21 4.47 8.46
CA ALA A 13 -3.51 3.22 7.77
C ALA A 13 -4.75 3.35 6.85
N LEU A 14 -5.79 4.04 7.31
CA LEU A 14 -6.99 4.32 6.51
C LEU A 14 -6.66 5.18 5.30
N ASP A 15 -5.87 6.24 5.47
CA ASP A 15 -5.41 7.11 4.37
C ASP A 15 -4.61 6.33 3.32
N PHE A 16 -3.67 5.50 3.74
CA PHE A 16 -2.92 4.64 2.82
C PHE A 16 -3.85 3.72 2.02
N LEU A 17 -4.77 3.01 2.69
CA LEU A 17 -5.71 2.10 2.03
C LEU A 17 -6.66 2.81 1.05
N ARG A 18 -7.03 4.07 1.33
CA ARG A 18 -7.86 4.89 0.41
C ARG A 18 -7.12 5.23 -0.88
N ARG A 19 -5.83 5.51 -0.79
CA ARG A 19 -5.03 5.96 -1.93
C ARG A 19 -4.43 4.82 -2.74
N ALA A 20 -3.91 3.79 -2.06
CA ALA A 20 -3.22 2.66 -2.65
C ALA A 20 -4.13 1.45 -2.90
N GLY A 21 -5.32 1.42 -2.30
CA GLY A 21 -6.22 0.27 -2.33
C GLY A 21 -5.85 -0.82 -1.32
N PRO A 22 -6.37 -2.05 -1.50
CA PRO A 22 -6.08 -3.17 -0.62
C PRO A 22 -4.59 -3.45 -0.47
N ALA A 23 -4.13 -3.73 0.75
CA ALA A 23 -2.71 -3.91 1.02
C ALA A 23 -2.42 -5.10 1.94
N PRO A 24 -1.38 -5.90 1.68
CA PRO A 24 -0.89 -6.88 2.63
C PRO A 24 -0.40 -6.21 3.92
N PHE A 25 -0.51 -6.91 5.04
CA PHE A 25 -0.03 -6.41 6.34
C PHE A 25 1.44 -5.99 6.30
N ALA A 26 2.29 -6.75 5.60
CA ALA A 26 3.72 -6.46 5.48
C ALA A 26 4.01 -5.16 4.70
N ALA A 27 3.25 -4.88 3.64
CA ALA A 27 3.39 -3.63 2.89
C ALA A 27 2.98 -2.42 3.75
N LEU A 28 1.92 -2.55 4.56
CA LEU A 28 1.49 -1.52 5.51
C LEU A 28 2.55 -1.23 6.58
N LEU A 29 3.30 -2.25 7.04
CA LEU A 29 4.42 -2.03 7.97
C LEU A 29 5.50 -1.15 7.36
N VAL A 30 5.88 -1.45 6.11
CA VAL A 30 6.88 -0.67 5.36
C VAL A 30 6.41 0.76 5.17
N ALA A 31 5.19 0.95 4.66
CA ALA A 31 4.63 2.27 4.39
C ALA A 31 4.54 3.15 5.65
N LEU A 32 4.05 2.57 6.75
CA LEU A 32 3.71 3.35 7.94
C LEU A 32 4.84 3.44 8.96
N LYS A 33 5.90 2.64 8.80
CA LYS A 33 7.04 2.52 9.72
C LYS A 33 6.59 2.24 11.16
N LEU A 34 5.61 1.35 11.31
CA LEU A 34 5.03 0.95 12.60
C LEU A 34 5.56 -0.41 13.05
N LYS A 35 5.59 -0.66 14.36
CA LYS A 35 5.84 -2.01 14.89
C LYS A 35 4.63 -2.92 14.61
N PRO A 36 4.80 -4.24 14.44
CA PRO A 36 3.70 -5.17 14.16
C PRO A 36 2.51 -5.06 15.13
N LYS A 37 2.78 -4.96 16.43
CA LYS A 37 1.73 -4.81 17.45
C LYS A 37 0.92 -3.51 17.30
N GLU A 38 1.57 -2.43 16.87
CA GLU A 38 0.93 -1.12 16.69
C GLU A 38 0.03 -1.11 15.46
N LEU A 39 0.52 -1.66 14.34
CA LEU A 39 -0.28 -1.79 13.13
C LEU A 39 -1.48 -2.72 13.37
N ALA A 40 -1.28 -3.87 14.02
CA ALA A 40 -2.37 -4.78 14.36
C ALA A 40 -3.43 -4.11 15.25
N LYS A 41 -3.02 -3.27 16.21
CA LYS A 41 -3.96 -2.48 17.01
C LYS A 41 -4.70 -1.44 16.16
N ALA A 42 -4.00 -0.72 15.29
CA ALA A 42 -4.59 0.27 14.39
C ALA A 42 -5.65 -0.35 13.45
N LEU A 43 -5.33 -1.49 12.84
CA LEU A 43 -6.24 -2.21 11.94
C LEU A 43 -7.44 -2.81 12.67
N ARG A 44 -7.26 -3.30 13.91
CA ARG A 44 -8.39 -3.71 14.77
C ARG A 44 -9.33 -2.55 15.08
N HIS A 45 -8.81 -1.35 15.35
CA HIS A 45 -9.65 -0.17 15.54
C HIS A 45 -10.43 0.18 14.27
N LEU A 46 -9.79 0.14 13.10
CA LEU A 46 -10.47 0.39 11.82
C LEU A 46 -11.56 -0.64 11.54
N ARG A 47 -11.31 -1.92 11.85
CA ARG A 47 -12.31 -2.99 11.73
C ARG A 47 -13.49 -2.77 12.67
N GLY A 48 -13.23 -2.50 13.94
CA GLY A 48 -14.28 -2.23 14.94
C GLY A 48 -15.14 -1.02 14.57
N ALA A 49 -14.54 -0.02 13.92
CA ALA A 49 -15.25 1.16 13.43
C ALA A 49 -15.89 0.98 12.03
N GLY A 50 -15.74 -0.19 11.39
CA GLY A 50 -16.39 -0.50 10.11
C GLY A 50 -15.72 0.10 8.87
N TYR A 51 -14.41 0.41 8.93
CA TYR A 51 -13.69 1.00 7.79
C TYR A 51 -12.90 -0.01 6.98
N ALA A 52 -12.19 -0.93 7.65
CA ALA A 52 -11.25 -1.83 6.99
C ALA A 52 -11.35 -3.25 7.53
N PHE A 53 -11.27 -4.23 6.63
CA PHE A 53 -11.46 -5.65 6.93
C PHE A 53 -10.39 -6.48 6.23
N PRO A 54 -9.94 -7.58 6.85
CA PRO A 54 -9.08 -8.55 6.16
C PRO A 54 -9.92 -9.32 5.14
N ALA A 55 -9.36 -9.54 3.95
CA ALA A 55 -9.90 -10.39 2.91
C ALA A 55 -8.79 -11.29 2.35
N ARG A 56 -9.13 -12.50 1.92
CA ARG A 56 -8.20 -13.40 1.25
C ARG A 56 -8.44 -13.38 -0.25
N TYR A 57 -7.35 -13.34 -1.00
CA TYR A 57 -7.35 -13.43 -2.45
C TYR A 57 -6.12 -14.21 -2.92
N GLN A 58 -6.34 -15.25 -3.74
CA GLN A 58 -5.27 -16.15 -4.21
C GLN A 58 -4.32 -16.61 -3.08
N GLY A 59 -4.88 -17.01 -1.94
CA GLY A 59 -4.13 -17.48 -0.78
C GLY A 59 -3.42 -16.39 0.06
N LYS A 60 -3.52 -15.12 -0.31
CA LYS A 60 -2.87 -13.99 0.39
C LYS A 60 -3.90 -13.15 1.14
N GLU A 61 -3.54 -12.65 2.32
CA GLU A 61 -4.38 -11.74 3.10
C GLU A 61 -4.09 -10.28 2.74
N PHE A 62 -5.16 -9.52 2.50
CA PHE A 62 -5.15 -8.08 2.29
C PHE A 62 -6.06 -7.40 3.29
N TRP A 63 -5.63 -6.24 3.79
CA TRP A 63 -6.52 -5.30 4.44
C TRP A 63 -7.17 -4.43 3.37
N CYS A 64 -8.50 -4.43 3.35
CA CYS A 64 -9.31 -3.74 2.35
C CYS A 64 -10.21 -2.72 3.03
N LEU A 65 -10.55 -1.63 2.36
CA LEU A 65 -11.68 -0.83 2.77
C LEU A 65 -12.99 -1.57 2.53
N ASP A 66 -14.04 -1.21 3.27
CA ASP A 66 -15.38 -1.72 3.04
C ASP A 66 -15.80 -1.60 1.56
N GLY A 67 -16.24 -2.70 0.97
CA GLY A 67 -16.59 -2.82 -0.46
C GLY A 67 -15.42 -2.97 -1.44
N ALA A 68 -14.17 -2.71 -1.02
CA ALA A 68 -13.01 -2.89 -1.88
C ALA A 68 -12.58 -4.35 -1.94
N ARG A 69 -12.17 -4.82 -3.13
CA ARG A 69 -11.61 -6.15 -3.33
C ARG A 69 -10.25 -6.06 -4.03
N PRO A 70 -9.28 -6.89 -3.64
CA PRO A 70 -8.00 -6.97 -4.33
C PRO A 70 -8.18 -7.56 -5.74
N SER A 71 -7.41 -7.06 -6.70
CA SER A 71 -7.24 -7.60 -8.04
C SER A 71 -5.90 -8.36 -8.16
N GLY A 72 -5.64 -9.03 -9.28
CA GLY A 72 -4.38 -9.77 -9.52
C GLY A 72 -3.11 -8.90 -9.41
N GLU A 73 -3.19 -7.65 -9.81
CA GLU A 73 -2.07 -6.70 -9.76
C GLU A 73 -1.94 -5.94 -8.42
N GLN A 74 -2.94 -6.06 -7.54
CA GLN A 74 -3.04 -5.25 -6.32
C GLN A 74 -1.88 -5.45 -5.36
N GLU A 75 -1.30 -6.65 -5.30
CA GLU A 75 -0.13 -6.90 -4.45
C GLU A 75 1.09 -6.08 -4.91
N ALA A 76 1.37 -6.07 -6.22
CA ALA A 76 2.46 -5.30 -6.79
C ALA A 76 2.27 -3.80 -6.56
N LEU A 77 1.04 -3.31 -6.77
CA LEU A 77 0.70 -1.92 -6.52
C LEU A 77 0.86 -1.53 -5.05
N ALA A 78 0.37 -2.36 -4.12
CA ALA A 78 0.47 -2.09 -2.68
C ALA A 78 1.92 -2.04 -2.20
N TRP A 79 2.76 -2.96 -2.67
CA TRP A 79 4.19 -2.96 -2.33
C TRP A 79 4.94 -1.78 -2.94
N PHE A 80 4.63 -1.42 -4.18
CA PHE A 80 5.19 -0.21 -4.80
C PHE A 80 4.81 1.05 -4.02
N ALA A 81 3.52 1.21 -3.70
CA ALA A 81 3.03 2.34 -2.91
C ALA A 81 3.71 2.38 -1.52
N ALA A 82 3.92 1.24 -0.89
CA ALA A 82 4.60 1.15 0.39
C ALA A 82 6.08 1.60 0.32
N ARG A 83 6.81 1.15 -0.70
CA ARG A 83 8.21 1.56 -0.93
C ARG A 83 8.33 3.04 -1.32
N LEU A 84 7.34 3.57 -2.03
CA LEU A 84 7.26 4.98 -2.34
C LEU A 84 7.03 5.83 -1.08
N GLU A 85 6.10 5.44 -0.21
CA GLU A 85 5.90 6.08 1.10
C GLU A 85 7.13 5.99 2.00
N GLU A 86 7.80 4.83 2.02
CA GLU A 86 9.04 4.64 2.77
C GLU A 86 10.12 5.64 2.36
N ALA A 87 10.21 5.92 1.05
CA ALA A 87 11.12 6.90 0.45
C ALA A 87 10.64 8.36 0.61
N GLY A 88 9.46 8.61 1.18
CA GLY A 88 8.88 9.95 1.38
C GLY A 88 8.02 10.45 0.22
N GLY A 89 7.69 9.58 -0.73
CA GLY A 89 6.74 9.85 -1.81
C GLY A 89 5.32 9.41 -1.45
N ARG A 90 4.42 9.45 -2.43
CA ARG A 90 3.02 9.07 -2.25
C ARG A 90 2.43 8.48 -3.53
N CYS A 91 1.64 7.43 -3.41
CA CYS A 91 0.78 6.96 -4.50
C CYS A 91 -0.62 7.57 -4.36
N GLU A 92 -1.18 8.08 -5.45
CA GLU A 92 -2.55 8.61 -5.54
C GLU A 92 -3.20 8.12 -6.83
N GLY A 93 -4.04 7.09 -6.72
CA GLY A 93 -4.64 6.43 -7.88
C GLY A 93 -3.55 5.84 -8.81
N ALA A 94 -3.60 6.18 -10.09
CA ALA A 94 -2.64 5.72 -11.09
C ALA A 94 -1.41 6.64 -11.22
N LYS A 95 -1.01 7.36 -10.15
CA LYS A 95 0.11 8.30 -10.15
C LYS A 95 1.03 8.09 -8.94
N ALA A 96 2.33 8.16 -9.18
CA ALA A 96 3.37 8.18 -8.18
C ALA A 96 3.92 9.60 -8.04
N LEU A 97 3.81 10.18 -6.86
CA LEU A 97 4.40 11.45 -6.48
C LEU A 97 5.71 11.14 -5.74
N PHE A 98 6.84 11.41 -6.38
CA PHE A 98 8.16 11.19 -5.79
C PHE A 98 8.53 12.32 -4.83
N PRO A 99 9.44 12.09 -3.86
CA PRO A 99 9.83 13.08 -2.85
C PRO A 99 10.33 14.41 -3.43
N LYS A 100 10.91 14.37 -4.64
CA LYS A 100 11.43 15.55 -5.34
C LYS A 100 10.37 16.26 -6.21
N GLY A 101 9.09 15.91 -6.06
CA GLY A 101 7.97 16.52 -6.79
C GLY A 101 7.69 15.93 -8.17
N GLN A 102 8.49 14.98 -8.66
CA GLN A 102 8.22 14.32 -9.94
C GLN A 102 6.94 13.49 -9.82
N VAL A 103 6.04 13.63 -10.80
CA VAL A 103 4.81 12.84 -10.88
C VAL A 103 4.89 11.93 -12.10
N LEU A 104 4.79 10.63 -11.89
CA LEU A 104 4.85 9.63 -12.96
C LEU A 104 3.59 8.76 -12.97
N PRO A 105 3.09 8.37 -14.15
CA PRO A 105 1.96 7.43 -14.24
C PRO A 105 2.39 6.05 -13.77
N VAL A 106 1.50 5.36 -13.04
CA VAL A 106 1.69 4.01 -12.51
C VAL A 106 0.76 3.05 -13.23
N ARG A 107 1.30 1.93 -13.68
CA ARG A 107 0.54 0.79 -14.18
C ARG A 107 1.03 -0.46 -13.49
N ALA A 108 0.14 -1.21 -12.87
CA ALA A 108 0.48 -2.50 -12.29
C ALA A 108 0.08 -3.62 -13.25
N SER A 109 0.84 -4.70 -13.19
CA SER A 109 0.48 -6.00 -13.75
C SER A 109 0.78 -7.05 -12.69
N GLU A 110 0.41 -8.30 -12.95
CA GLU A 110 0.77 -9.39 -12.05
C GLU A 110 2.30 -9.44 -11.87
N GLY A 111 2.77 -9.27 -10.63
CA GLY A 111 4.18 -9.34 -10.28
C GLY A 111 5.06 -8.14 -10.67
N GLN A 112 4.54 -7.09 -11.30
CA GLN A 112 5.36 -5.93 -11.72
C GLN A 112 4.58 -4.60 -11.63
N VAL A 113 5.31 -3.51 -11.39
CA VAL A 113 4.79 -2.15 -11.53
C VAL A 113 5.66 -1.38 -12.51
N ARG A 114 5.03 -0.71 -13.47
CA ARG A 114 5.65 0.28 -14.35
C ARG A 114 5.35 1.68 -13.85
N VAL A 115 6.36 2.54 -13.80
CA VAL A 115 6.27 3.94 -13.39
C VAL A 115 7.10 4.81 -14.32
N GLY A 116 6.44 5.52 -15.24
CA GLY A 116 7.13 6.19 -16.36
C GLY A 116 7.96 5.20 -17.19
N GLU A 117 9.26 5.46 -17.35
CA GLU A 117 10.24 4.59 -18.04
C GLU A 117 10.85 3.50 -17.14
N TYR A 118 10.38 3.38 -15.89
CA TYR A 118 10.93 2.43 -14.94
C TYR A 118 9.98 1.26 -14.70
N CYS A 119 10.54 0.12 -14.35
CA CYS A 119 9.81 -1.03 -13.87
C CYS A 119 10.37 -1.54 -12.54
N CYS A 120 9.48 -2.09 -11.72
CA CYS A 120 9.80 -2.70 -10.43
C CYS A 120 9.16 -4.07 -10.35
N ALA A 121 9.97 -5.10 -10.08
CA ALA A 121 9.46 -6.44 -9.81
C ALA A 121 8.93 -6.54 -8.37
N LEU A 122 7.82 -7.26 -8.19
CA LEU A 122 7.22 -7.51 -6.87
C LEU A 122 8.20 -8.18 -5.90
N ALA A 123 9.03 -9.11 -6.39
CA ALA A 123 10.05 -9.76 -5.58
C ALA A 123 11.05 -8.74 -5.00
N ASP A 124 11.56 -7.83 -5.84
CA ASP A 124 12.45 -6.76 -5.39
C ASP A 124 11.73 -5.81 -4.42
N LEU A 125 10.48 -5.42 -4.70
CA LEU A 125 9.71 -4.52 -3.83
C LEU A 125 9.47 -5.08 -2.43
N LYS A 126 9.39 -6.40 -2.27
CA LYS A 126 9.24 -7.07 -0.98
C LYS A 126 10.48 -6.94 -0.10
N GLU A 127 11.66 -6.90 -0.72
CA GLU A 127 12.93 -7.08 -0.01
C GLU A 127 13.76 -5.80 0.04
N LYS A 128 13.69 -4.95 -1.00
CA LYS A 128 14.63 -3.87 -1.23
C LYS A 128 13.99 -2.48 -1.17
N PRO A 129 14.77 -1.43 -0.84
CA PRO A 129 14.32 -0.05 -0.95
C PRO A 129 13.96 0.35 -2.39
N LEU A 130 13.06 1.33 -2.55
CA LEU A 130 12.56 1.74 -3.87
C LEU A 130 13.67 2.04 -4.90
N ARG A 131 14.76 2.68 -4.47
CA ARG A 131 15.87 3.08 -5.36
C ARG A 131 16.53 1.88 -6.05
N GLU A 132 16.59 0.74 -5.39
CA GLU A 132 17.18 -0.49 -5.94
C GLU A 132 16.18 -1.29 -6.79
N CYS A 133 14.88 -1.03 -6.62
CA CYS A 133 13.81 -1.67 -7.38
C CYS A 133 13.57 -1.03 -8.75
N LEU A 134 13.94 0.25 -8.94
CA LEU A 134 13.70 0.99 -10.17
C LEU A 134 14.72 0.60 -11.25
N LYS A 135 14.27 -0.20 -12.22
CA LYS A 135 15.06 -0.61 -13.40
C LYS A 135 14.51 0.09 -14.64
N ARG A 136 15.38 0.62 -15.49
CA ARG A 136 14.95 1.23 -16.75
C ARG A 136 14.41 0.13 -17.67
N SER A 137 13.18 0.30 -18.16
CA SER A 137 12.52 -0.65 -19.07
C SER A 137 12.94 -0.45 -20.51
#